data_AF-A0A7C3YXI5-F1
#
_entry.id   AF-A0A7C3YXI5-F1
#
_cell.length_a   1.000
_cell.length_b   1.000
_cell.length_c   1.000
_cell.angle_alpha   90.00
_cell.angle_beta   90.00
_cell.angle_gamma   90.00
#
_symmetry.space_group_name_H-M   'P 1'
#
loop_
_entity.id
_entity.type
_entity.pdbx_description
1 polymer ?
#
loop_
_entity_poly.entity_id
_entity_poly.type
_entity_poly.pdbx_seq_one_letter_code
_entity_poly.pdbx_strand_id
1 'polypeptide(L)'
;MIKKKLRYRNEKGQIIVFVVISVLSLSMLWMMLINIATMVKDRIMLQNAADCAAHTAACIRARGLNMVGALNFTLGGLIESRKVSFLGIEAPGFAWIPELPASALYASVIATTDAQAGIVSTYGGGLAYLAAEKVAKAQGADGIIAEPGTFSLNLKRKIDKINFYDTIDIGLGPTPNIFCPLTKRVPTWYYLKDKKSPKKNVIIAYKNSNSRFFGKRLFGISEIPRIAAIAAARPFNKHGAMFPTKDDENLGLMVMGYYLTAADGYDAELVPVGSLIQH
;
A
#
# COMPACT_ATOMS: atom_id res chain seq x y z
N MET A 1 -20.67 14.14 -98.16
CA MET A 1 -19.56 13.92 -97.21
C MET A 1 -19.83 14.74 -95.95
N ILE A 2 -20.43 14.13 -94.91
CA ILE A 2 -20.91 14.84 -93.71
C ILE A 2 -19.77 14.88 -92.67
N LYS A 3 -19.22 16.06 -92.40
CA LYS A 3 -18.21 16.26 -91.36
C LYS A 3 -18.87 16.16 -89.97
N LYS A 4 -18.69 15.03 -89.29
CA LYS A 4 -19.08 14.85 -87.87
C LYS A 4 -18.30 15.84 -87.01
N LYS A 5 -19.00 16.82 -86.42
CA LYS A 5 -18.45 17.78 -85.46
C LYS A 5 -18.16 17.02 -84.16
N LEU A 6 -16.88 16.72 -83.89
CA LEU A 6 -16.45 16.11 -82.63
C LEU A 6 -16.76 17.08 -81.49
N ARG A 7 -17.77 16.74 -80.68
CA ARG A 7 -18.16 17.50 -79.49
C ARG A 7 -17.11 17.22 -78.41
N TYR A 8 -16.20 18.16 -78.20
CA TYR A 8 -15.17 18.06 -77.15
C TYR A 8 -15.89 17.99 -75.80
N ARG A 9 -15.91 16.82 -75.17
CA ARG A 9 -16.58 16.59 -73.88
C ARG A 9 -15.67 17.20 -72.82
N ASN A 10 -16.15 18.23 -72.15
CA ASN A 10 -15.34 19.01 -71.22
C ASN A 10 -15.26 18.26 -69.87
N GLU A 11 -14.32 17.31 -69.75
CA GLU A 11 -14.12 16.48 -68.54
C GLU A 11 -13.29 17.17 -67.44
N LYS A 12 -12.88 18.43 -67.66
CA LYS A 12 -12.02 19.19 -66.73
C LYS A 12 -12.62 19.39 -65.34
N GLY A 13 -13.94 19.26 -65.16
CA GLY A 13 -14.61 19.37 -63.86
C GLY A 13 -14.52 18.12 -62.98
N GLN A 14 -14.32 16.94 -63.56
CA GLN A 14 -14.36 15.67 -62.81
C GLN A 14 -13.13 15.49 -61.90
N ILE A 15 -11.98 16.00 -62.34
CA ILE A 15 -10.73 15.95 -61.57
C ILE A 15 -10.87 16.73 -60.26
N ILE A 16 -11.55 17.89 -60.28
CA ILE A 16 -11.73 18.72 -59.09
C ILE A 16 -12.55 17.98 -58.02
N VAL A 17 -13.64 17.33 -58.43
CA VAL A 17 -14.49 16.55 -57.50
C VAL A 17 -13.69 15.41 -56.87
N PHE A 18 -12.89 14.70 -57.67
CA PHE A 18 -12.03 13.64 -57.17
C PHE A 18 -11.01 14.15 -56.15
N VAL A 19 -10.30 15.25 -56.47
CA VAL A 19 -9.31 15.86 -55.57
C VAL A 19 -9.96 16.29 -54.25
N VAL A 20 -11.13 16.93 -54.28
CA VAL A 20 -11.86 17.35 -53.06
C VAL A 20 -12.21 16.15 -52.19
N ILE A 21 -12.75 15.08 -52.78
CA ILE A 21 -13.11 13.86 -52.03
C ILE A 21 -11.86 13.20 -51.44
N SER A 22 -10.76 13.13 -52.20
CA SER A 22 -9.49 12.56 -51.70
C SER A 22 -8.92 13.37 -50.54
N VAL A 23 -8.91 14.70 -50.63
CA VAL A 23 -8.41 15.57 -49.55
C VAL A 23 -9.29 15.46 -48.30
N LEU A 24 -10.62 15.44 -48.46
CA LEU A 24 -11.54 15.24 -47.34
C LEU A 24 -11.33 13.87 -46.67
N SER A 25 -11.18 12.81 -47.47
CA SER A 25 -10.93 11.46 -46.98
C SER A 25 -9.61 11.37 -46.21
N LEU A 26 -8.54 11.96 -46.75
CA LEU A 26 -7.23 11.99 -46.10
C LEU A 26 -7.27 12.79 -44.79
N SER A 27 -8.00 13.91 -44.76
CA SER A 27 -8.21 14.72 -43.55
C SER A 27 -8.95 13.94 -42.46
N MET A 28 -10.01 13.20 -42.81
CA MET A 28 -10.73 12.33 -41.87
C MET A 28 -9.84 11.22 -41.31
N LEU A 29 -9.04 10.57 -42.16
CA LEU A 29 -8.06 9.55 -41.73
C LEU A 29 -7.04 10.14 -40.76
N TRP A 30 -6.53 11.35 -41.04
CA TRP A 30 -5.55 12.01 -40.18
C TRP A 30 -6.14 12.37 -38.80
N MET A 31 -7.37 12.90 -38.75
CA MET A 31 -8.07 13.15 -37.49
C MET A 31 -8.29 11.87 -36.68
N MET A 32 -8.66 10.77 -37.34
CA MET A 32 -8.81 9.46 -36.68
C MET A 32 -7.49 8.96 -36.10
N LEU A 33 -6.37 9.09 -36.82
CA LEU A 33 -5.05 8.69 -36.33
C LEU A 33 -4.64 9.48 -35.08
N ILE A 34 -4.90 10.79 -35.04
CA ILE A 34 -4.63 11.62 -33.86
C ILE A 34 -5.48 11.19 -32.67
N ASN A 35 -6.77 10.89 -32.90
CA ASN A 35 -7.67 10.41 -31.86
C ASN A 35 -7.23 9.03 -31.30
N ILE A 36 -6.76 8.12 -32.16
CA ILE A 36 -6.19 6.83 -31.71
C ILE A 36 -4.90 7.06 -30.91
N ALA A 37 -3.99 7.88 -31.42
CA ALA A 37 -2.71 8.15 -30.76
C ALA A 37 -2.89 8.78 -29.37
N THR A 38 -3.83 9.71 -29.23
CA THR A 38 -4.17 10.33 -27.93
C THR A 38 -4.78 9.31 -26.97
N MET A 39 -5.67 8.43 -27.43
CA MET A 39 -6.23 7.36 -26.61
C MET A 39 -5.14 6.36 -26.13
N VAL A 40 -4.23 5.95 -27.01
CA VAL A 40 -3.12 5.05 -26.66
C VAL A 40 -2.20 5.70 -25.64
N LYS A 41 -1.83 6.97 -25.86
CA LYS A 41 -1.04 7.75 -24.90
C LYS A 41 -1.72 7.81 -23.53
N ASP A 42 -3.01 8.14 -23.49
CA ASP A 42 -3.77 8.23 -22.25
C ASP A 42 -3.83 6.91 -21.49
N ARG A 43 -3.97 5.77 -22.20
CA ARG A 43 -3.93 4.43 -21.58
C ARG A 43 -2.56 4.10 -20.98
N ILE A 44 -1.47 4.38 -21.69
CA ILE A 44 -0.11 4.14 -21.19
C ILE A 44 0.16 5.00 -19.96
N MET A 45 -0.19 6.29 -20.02
CA MET A 45 -0.03 7.19 -18.87
C MET A 45 -0.84 6.73 -17.67
N LEU A 46 -2.08 6.27 -17.88
CA LEU A 46 -2.94 5.81 -16.79
C LEU A 46 -2.44 4.51 -16.15
N GLN A 47 -1.87 3.60 -16.94
CA GLN A 47 -1.24 2.39 -16.42
C GLN A 47 -0.03 2.74 -15.54
N ASN A 48 0.86 3.63 -16.03
CA ASN A 48 1.98 4.13 -15.24
C ASN A 48 1.51 4.83 -13.95
N ALA A 49 0.42 5.59 -14.03
CA ALA A 49 -0.18 6.23 -12.87
C ALA A 49 -0.66 5.21 -11.82
N ALA A 50 -1.35 4.16 -12.26
CA ALA A 50 -1.82 3.08 -11.39
C ALA A 50 -0.64 2.33 -10.74
N ASP A 51 0.37 1.95 -11.54
CA ASP A 51 1.54 1.20 -11.06
C ASP A 51 2.36 2.03 -10.05
N CYS A 52 2.66 3.29 -10.37
CA CYS A 52 3.36 4.18 -9.45
C CYS A 52 2.57 4.42 -8.16
N ALA A 53 1.24 4.58 -8.25
CA ALA A 53 0.39 4.76 -7.08
C ALA A 53 0.36 3.51 -6.18
N ALA A 54 0.16 2.33 -6.78
CA ALA A 54 0.15 1.05 -6.06
C ALA A 54 1.51 0.81 -5.38
N HIS A 55 2.61 1.00 -6.12
CA HIS A 55 3.96 0.85 -5.59
C HIS A 55 4.24 1.82 -4.43
N THR A 56 3.88 3.10 -4.59
CA THR A 56 4.05 4.12 -3.54
C THR A 56 3.29 3.75 -2.26
N ALA A 57 2.04 3.30 -2.39
CA ALA A 57 1.24 2.84 -1.25
C ALA A 57 1.90 1.64 -0.55
N ALA A 58 2.43 0.69 -1.32
CA ALA A 58 3.14 -0.47 -0.79
C ALA A 58 4.44 -0.07 -0.07
N CYS A 59 5.24 0.86 -0.61
CA CYS A 59 6.45 1.36 0.03
C CYS A 59 6.16 2.04 1.37
N ILE A 60 5.11 2.87 1.43
CA ILE A 60 4.72 3.53 2.69
C ILE A 60 4.31 2.49 3.72
N ARG A 61 3.51 1.48 3.32
CA ARG A 61 3.14 0.39 4.21
C ARG A 61 4.35 -0.41 4.68
N ALA A 62 5.29 -0.72 3.79
CA ALA A 62 6.55 -1.38 4.12
C ALA A 62 7.35 -0.60 5.18
N ARG A 63 7.46 0.72 5.03
CA ARG A 63 8.10 1.58 6.05
C ARG A 63 7.38 1.55 7.39
N GLY A 64 6.04 1.62 7.38
CA GLY A 64 5.25 1.50 8.60
C GLY A 64 5.46 0.16 9.30
N LEU A 65 5.53 -0.93 8.52
CA LEU A 65 5.84 -2.27 9.01
C LEU A 65 7.25 -2.34 9.60
N ASN A 66 8.28 -1.82 8.94
CA ASN A 66 9.65 -1.75 9.48
C ASN A 66 9.69 -1.02 10.84
N MET A 67 9.05 0.15 10.94
CA MET A 67 9.01 0.94 12.17
C MET A 67 8.27 0.22 13.31
N VAL A 68 7.11 -0.40 13.02
CA VAL A 68 6.39 -1.19 14.04
C VAL A 68 7.20 -2.41 14.45
N GLY A 69 7.93 -3.04 13.53
CA GLY A 69 8.83 -4.15 13.80
C GLY A 69 9.93 -3.77 14.79
N ALA A 70 10.61 -2.64 14.57
CA ALA A 70 11.63 -2.11 15.48
C ALA A 70 11.08 -1.80 16.88
N LEU A 71 9.88 -1.22 16.97
CA LEU A 71 9.25 -0.95 18.27
C LEU A 71 8.77 -2.25 18.96
N ASN A 72 8.32 -3.23 18.18
CA ASN A 72 7.97 -4.55 18.70
C ASN A 72 9.20 -5.28 19.26
N PHE A 73 10.36 -5.16 18.59
CA PHE A 73 11.64 -5.64 19.11
C PHE A 73 11.95 -5.00 20.46
N THR A 74 11.85 -3.68 20.54
CA THR A 74 12.09 -2.91 21.78
C THR A 74 11.15 -3.36 22.90
N LEU A 75 9.84 -3.50 22.62
CA LEU A 75 8.86 -4.01 23.57
C LEU A 75 9.16 -5.44 24.02
N GLY A 76 9.63 -6.30 23.12
CA GLY A 76 10.02 -7.68 23.46
C GLY A 76 11.23 -7.74 24.41
N GLY A 77 12.11 -6.73 24.38
CA GLY A 77 13.21 -6.60 25.34
C GLY A 77 12.77 -6.05 26.68
N LEU A 78 11.79 -5.14 26.69
CA LEU A 78 11.22 -4.57 27.93
C LEU A 78 10.29 -5.58 28.64
N ILE A 79 9.59 -6.40 27.87
CA ILE A 79 8.61 -7.38 28.35
C ILE A 79 9.17 -8.76 28.04
N GLU A 80 9.75 -9.41 29.05
CA GLU A 80 10.11 -10.81 28.92
C GLU A 80 8.82 -11.63 28.98
N SER A 81 8.30 -11.95 27.80
CA SER A 81 7.01 -12.62 27.61
C SER A 81 7.05 -14.12 27.83
N ARG A 82 8.13 -14.67 28.41
CA ARG A 82 8.11 -16.07 28.83
C ARG A 82 7.06 -16.21 29.92
N LYS A 83 6.13 -17.14 29.72
CA LYS A 83 5.57 -17.88 30.86
C LYS A 83 6.77 -18.55 31.51
N VAL A 84 7.34 -17.93 32.53
CA VAL A 84 8.38 -18.56 33.33
C VAL A 84 7.64 -19.59 34.17
N SER A 85 7.58 -20.82 33.65
CA SER A 85 7.06 -21.97 34.39
C SER A 85 8.09 -22.34 35.46
N PHE A 86 8.15 -21.57 36.53
CA PHE A 86 8.87 -21.98 37.73
C PHE A 86 7.96 -22.92 38.52
N LEU A 87 8.37 -24.17 38.69
CA LEU A 87 7.60 -25.21 39.42
C LEU A 87 6.21 -25.50 38.85
N GLY A 88 6.00 -25.34 37.53
CA GLY A 88 4.72 -25.63 36.88
C GLY A 88 3.63 -24.56 37.06
N ILE A 89 3.95 -23.43 37.68
CA ILE A 89 3.06 -22.28 37.78
C ILE A 89 3.33 -21.36 36.58
N GLU A 90 2.34 -21.23 35.69
CA GLU A 90 2.39 -20.25 34.61
C GLU A 90 2.24 -18.83 35.20
N ALA A 91 3.36 -18.13 35.40
CA ALA A 91 3.32 -16.72 35.75
C ALA A 91 2.90 -15.88 34.53
N PRO A 92 2.15 -14.77 34.73
CA PRO A 92 1.97 -13.75 33.69
C PRO A 92 3.33 -13.21 33.22
N GLY A 93 3.36 -12.55 32.05
CA GLY A 93 4.57 -11.94 31.54
C GLY A 93 5.21 -11.01 32.58
N PHE A 94 6.54 -10.93 32.59
CA PHE A 94 7.27 -10.16 33.59
C PHE A 94 8.11 -9.06 32.92
N ALA A 95 8.25 -7.93 33.60
CA ALA A 95 9.09 -6.83 33.15
C ALA A 95 9.90 -6.33 34.35
N TRP A 96 11.22 -6.37 34.24
CA TRP A 96 12.15 -5.91 35.27
C TRP A 96 13.45 -5.41 34.64
N ILE A 97 13.91 -4.24 35.08
CA ILE A 97 15.21 -3.68 34.73
C ILE A 97 15.82 -3.18 36.05
N PRO A 98 17.02 -3.64 36.43
CA PRO A 98 17.66 -3.32 37.70
C PRO A 98 17.61 -1.84 38.09
N GLU A 99 17.85 -0.92 37.16
CA GLU A 99 17.93 0.52 37.44
C GLU A 99 16.61 1.29 37.30
N LEU A 100 15.50 0.62 36.95
CA LEU A 100 14.22 1.31 36.70
C LEU A 100 13.12 0.86 37.67
N PRO A 101 12.40 1.80 38.31
CA PRO A 101 11.23 1.44 39.11
C PRO A 101 10.11 0.91 38.21
N ALA A 102 9.27 0.03 38.77
CA ALA A 102 8.17 -0.64 38.06
C ALA A 102 7.22 0.35 37.37
N SER A 103 6.98 1.52 38.00
CA SER A 103 6.16 2.59 37.45
C SER A 103 6.76 3.24 36.19
N ALA A 104 8.08 3.45 36.16
CA ALA A 104 8.79 3.99 35.00
C ALA A 104 8.84 2.98 33.85
N LEU A 105 9.02 1.70 34.17
CA LEU A 105 8.96 0.63 33.18
C LEU A 105 7.55 0.50 32.56
N TYR A 106 6.51 0.56 33.39
CA TYR A 106 5.12 0.62 32.93
C TYR A 106 4.87 1.82 32.00
N ALA A 107 5.31 3.02 32.41
CA ALA A 107 5.17 4.22 31.59
C ALA A 107 5.90 4.09 30.24
N SER A 108 7.08 3.46 30.22
CA SER A 108 7.87 3.22 29.01
C SER A 108 7.18 2.26 28.05
N VAL A 109 6.54 1.20 28.58
CA VAL A 109 5.71 0.28 27.78
C VAL A 109 4.53 1.02 27.15
N ILE A 110 3.79 1.81 27.93
CA ILE A 110 2.64 2.57 27.43
C ILE A 110 3.08 3.55 26.32
N ALA A 111 4.11 4.37 26.58
CA ALA A 111 4.64 5.31 25.60
C ALA A 111 5.06 4.63 24.29
N THR A 112 5.69 3.46 24.38
CA THR A 112 6.10 2.69 23.19
C THR A 112 4.88 2.16 22.42
N THR A 113 3.87 1.66 23.14
CA THR A 113 2.63 1.15 22.51
C THR A 113 1.79 2.25 21.87
N ASP A 114 1.81 3.46 22.44
CA ASP A 114 1.16 4.64 21.89
C ASP A 114 1.89 5.12 20.62
N ALA A 115 3.22 5.15 20.64
CA ALA A 115 4.03 5.45 19.46
C ALA A 115 3.74 4.46 18.31
N GLN A 116 3.63 3.16 18.63
CA GLN A 116 3.23 2.15 17.65
C GLN A 116 1.81 2.40 17.10
N ALA A 117 0.85 2.75 17.94
CA ALA A 117 -0.52 3.06 17.50
C ALA A 117 -0.53 4.30 16.58
N GLY A 118 0.29 5.31 16.88
CA GLY A 118 0.53 6.47 16.03
C GLY A 118 1.07 6.09 14.65
N ILE A 119 2.07 5.20 14.59
CA ILE A 119 2.62 4.70 13.32
C ILE A 119 1.57 3.89 12.56
N VAL A 120 0.86 2.96 13.22
CA VAL A 120 -0.16 2.14 12.56
C VAL A 120 -1.29 2.99 12.00
N SER A 121 -1.75 4.01 12.71
CA SER A 121 -2.81 4.91 12.22
C SER A 121 -2.31 5.81 11.08
N THR A 122 -1.08 6.31 11.16
CA THR A 122 -0.51 7.21 10.14
C THR A 122 -0.19 6.47 8.84
N TYR A 123 0.53 5.34 8.93
CA TYR A 123 0.97 4.56 7.76
C TYR A 123 -0.09 3.57 7.27
N GLY A 124 -1.03 3.18 8.13
CA GLY A 124 -2.11 2.23 7.84
C GLY A 124 -3.42 2.86 7.37
N GLY A 125 -3.36 3.98 6.64
CA GLY A 125 -4.55 4.74 6.27
C GLY A 125 -4.30 5.92 5.34
N GLY A 126 -4.70 7.11 5.78
CA GLY A 126 -4.80 8.31 4.93
C GLY A 126 -3.50 8.76 4.27
N LEU A 127 -2.35 8.64 4.96
CA LEU A 127 -1.06 9.06 4.39
C LEU A 127 -0.72 8.28 3.11
N ALA A 128 -0.90 6.96 3.13
CA ALA A 128 -0.63 6.11 1.99
C ALA A 128 -1.57 6.43 0.81
N TYR A 129 -2.85 6.71 1.09
CA TYR A 129 -3.80 7.16 0.08
C TYR A 129 -3.39 8.50 -0.54
N LEU A 130 -3.12 9.52 0.29
CA LEU A 130 -2.76 10.86 -0.18
C LEU A 130 -1.47 10.85 -1.02
N ALA A 131 -0.47 10.08 -0.61
CA ALA A 131 0.76 9.93 -1.37
C ALA A 131 0.52 9.20 -2.71
N ALA A 132 -0.24 8.11 -2.70
CA ALA A 132 -0.59 7.37 -3.91
C ALA A 132 -1.40 8.24 -4.88
N GLU A 133 -2.38 9.00 -4.38
CA GLU A 133 -3.19 9.92 -5.18
C GLU A 133 -2.35 11.04 -5.78
N LYS A 134 -1.44 11.64 -5.00
CA LYS A 134 -0.52 12.68 -5.46
C LYS A 134 0.37 12.17 -6.60
N VAL A 135 0.92 10.96 -6.46
CA VAL A 135 1.75 10.33 -7.50
C VAL A 135 0.91 9.99 -8.74
N ALA A 136 -0.30 9.45 -8.57
CA ALA A 136 -1.20 9.18 -9.70
C ALA A 136 -1.54 10.45 -10.49
N LYS A 137 -1.86 11.55 -9.78
CA LYS A 137 -2.13 12.85 -10.38
C LYS A 137 -0.92 13.41 -11.13
N ALA A 138 0.29 13.25 -10.58
CA ALA A 138 1.52 13.63 -11.27
C ALA A 138 1.76 12.84 -12.57
N GLN A 139 1.23 11.61 -12.67
CA GLN A 139 1.30 10.77 -13.89
C GLN A 139 0.12 10.98 -14.85
N GLY A 140 -0.77 11.95 -14.59
CA GLY A 140 -1.86 12.33 -15.49
C GLY A 140 -3.18 11.60 -15.26
N ALA A 141 -3.35 10.91 -14.12
CA ALA A 141 -4.66 10.49 -13.64
C ALA A 141 -5.41 11.66 -12.98
N ASP A 142 -6.74 11.63 -12.98
CA ASP A 142 -7.55 12.61 -12.25
C ASP A 142 -7.73 12.23 -10.78
N GLY A 143 -7.62 10.95 -10.46
CA GLY A 143 -7.65 10.44 -9.10
C GLY A 143 -7.49 8.93 -9.02
N ILE A 144 -7.63 8.41 -7.79
CA ILE A 144 -7.58 6.97 -7.50
C ILE A 144 -8.81 6.52 -6.71
N ILE A 145 -9.19 5.26 -6.90
CA ILE A 145 -10.16 4.52 -6.10
C ILE A 145 -9.42 3.31 -5.52
N ALA A 146 -9.66 3.00 -4.25
CA ALA A 146 -9.08 1.85 -3.59
C ALA A 146 -10.15 1.13 -2.76
N GLU A 147 -10.05 -0.19 -2.64
CA GLU A 147 -10.95 -0.94 -1.77
C GLU A 147 -10.79 -0.52 -0.29
N PRO A 148 -11.86 -0.61 0.52
CA PRO A 148 -11.76 -0.43 1.96
C PRO A 148 -10.69 -1.33 2.58
N GLY A 149 -9.85 -0.73 3.43
CA GLY A 149 -8.76 -1.44 4.10
C GLY A 149 -7.54 -1.73 3.24
N THR A 150 -7.50 -1.33 1.95
CA THR A 150 -6.32 -1.43 1.09
C THR A 150 -5.07 -0.87 1.77
N PHE A 151 -5.18 0.32 2.36
CA PHE A 151 -4.05 0.99 3.00
C PHE A 151 -3.77 0.52 4.43
N SER A 152 -4.61 -0.34 5.02
CA SER A 152 -4.42 -0.81 6.39
C SER A 152 -3.17 -1.70 6.51
N LEU A 153 -2.42 -1.57 7.60
CA LEU A 153 -1.33 -2.52 7.89
C LEU A 153 -1.87 -3.91 8.27
N ASN A 154 -3.17 -4.06 8.55
CA ASN A 154 -3.82 -5.31 8.96
C ASN A 154 -3.16 -5.98 10.19
N LEU A 155 -2.69 -5.15 11.12
CA LEU A 155 -2.09 -5.57 12.38
C LEU A 155 -3.14 -5.61 13.48
N LYS A 156 -3.00 -6.58 14.40
CA LYS A 156 -3.81 -6.70 15.60
C LYS A 156 -2.96 -6.45 16.83
N ARG A 157 -3.51 -5.72 17.79
CA ARG A 157 -2.86 -5.46 19.08
C ARG A 157 -3.11 -6.61 20.03
N LYS A 158 -2.05 -7.12 20.65
CA LYS A 158 -2.17 -8.05 21.78
C LYS A 158 -2.29 -7.26 23.09
N ILE A 159 -3.09 -7.78 24.02
CA ILE A 159 -3.27 -7.20 25.36
C ILE A 159 -2.98 -8.32 26.35
N ASP A 160 -1.93 -8.14 27.14
CA ASP A 160 -1.48 -9.13 28.12
C ASP A 160 -1.52 -8.57 29.54
N LYS A 161 -1.60 -9.47 30.52
CA LYS A 161 -1.39 -9.13 31.93
C LYS A 161 0.11 -9.25 32.21
N ILE A 162 0.72 -8.15 32.66
CA ILE A 162 2.16 -8.05 32.93
C ILE A 162 2.37 -7.66 34.38
N ASN A 163 3.32 -8.30 35.03
CA ASN A 163 3.82 -7.95 36.34
C ASN A 163 5.09 -7.10 36.18
N PHE A 164 5.06 -5.88 36.68
CA PHE A 164 6.21 -4.98 36.75
C PHE A 164 6.81 -5.05 38.14
N TYR A 165 8.11 -5.29 38.24
CA TYR A 165 8.81 -5.50 39.52
C TYR A 165 9.74 -4.33 39.80
N ASP A 166 9.71 -3.83 41.04
CA ASP A 166 10.75 -2.93 41.54
C ASP A 166 12.03 -3.73 41.85
N THR A 167 13.15 -3.03 41.95
CA THR A 167 14.43 -3.64 42.34
C THR A 167 14.62 -3.54 43.85
N ILE A 168 15.04 -4.66 44.45
CA ILE A 168 15.57 -4.73 45.82
C ILE A 168 17.01 -5.21 45.78
N ASP A 169 17.86 -4.64 46.63
CA ASP A 169 19.24 -5.12 46.82
C ASP A 169 19.26 -6.11 47.98
N ILE A 170 19.72 -7.34 47.71
CA ILE A 170 19.83 -8.42 48.69
C ILE A 170 21.29 -8.67 49.12
N GLY A 171 22.21 -7.77 48.81
CA GLY A 171 23.64 -7.90 49.08
C GLY A 171 24.39 -8.81 48.10
N LEU A 172 23.69 -9.45 47.17
CA LEU A 172 24.24 -10.20 46.03
C LEU A 172 24.03 -9.46 44.69
N GLY A 173 23.53 -8.22 44.75
CA GLY A 173 23.19 -7.39 43.61
C GLY A 173 21.70 -7.08 43.52
N PRO A 174 21.32 -6.25 42.52
CA PRO A 174 19.94 -5.87 42.28
C PRO A 174 19.12 -7.09 41.86
N THR A 175 17.99 -7.31 42.53
CA THR A 175 17.06 -8.42 42.26
C THR A 175 15.63 -7.92 42.17
N PRO A 176 14.76 -8.57 41.37
CA PRO A 176 13.35 -8.18 41.27
C PRO A 176 12.61 -8.46 42.58
N ASN A 177 11.84 -7.50 43.06
CA ASN A 177 10.99 -7.62 44.24
C ASN A 177 9.72 -8.42 43.93
N ILE A 178 9.83 -9.74 43.96
CA ILE A 178 8.74 -10.67 43.61
C ILE A 178 7.52 -10.60 44.53
N PHE A 179 7.62 -9.97 45.71
CA PHE A 179 6.56 -9.94 46.71
C PHE A 179 5.46 -8.92 46.42
N CYS A 180 5.76 -7.86 45.67
CA CYS A 180 4.82 -6.77 45.42
C CYS A 180 4.83 -6.32 43.95
N PRO A 181 4.50 -7.22 42.98
CA PRO A 181 4.45 -6.82 41.59
C PRO A 181 3.34 -5.80 41.33
N LEU A 182 3.68 -4.73 40.62
CA LEU A 182 2.69 -3.87 39.98
C LEU A 182 2.09 -4.62 38.80
N THR A 183 0.91 -5.20 39.00
CA THR A 183 0.25 -6.02 37.98
C THR A 183 -0.70 -5.18 37.14
N LYS A 184 -0.49 -5.11 35.81
CA LYS A 184 -1.33 -4.32 34.89
C LYS A 184 -1.70 -5.13 33.65
N ARG A 185 -2.89 -4.88 33.10
CA ARG A 185 -3.21 -5.29 31.72
C ARG A 185 -2.80 -4.16 30.78
N VAL A 186 -1.89 -4.45 29.87
CA VAL A 186 -1.35 -3.45 28.94
C VAL A 186 -1.38 -3.96 27.51
N PRO A 187 -1.56 -3.07 26.53
CA PRO A 187 -1.23 -3.39 25.15
C PRO A 187 0.25 -3.80 25.07
N THR A 188 0.55 -4.81 24.26
CA THR A 188 1.91 -5.27 24.01
C THR A 188 2.24 -5.08 22.53
N TRP A 189 2.80 -6.07 21.86
CA TRP A 189 3.19 -5.97 20.45
C TRP A 189 2.01 -6.07 19.49
N TYR A 190 2.22 -5.60 18.26
CA TYR A 190 1.36 -5.89 17.12
C TYR A 190 1.74 -7.23 16.49
N TYR A 191 0.74 -7.97 16.01
CA TYR A 191 0.93 -9.21 15.26
C TYR A 191 0.06 -9.22 14.00
N LEU A 192 0.39 -10.09 13.03
CA LEU A 192 -0.44 -10.25 11.85
C LEU A 192 -1.70 -11.05 12.17
N LYS A 193 -2.84 -10.57 11.68
CA LYS A 193 -4.13 -11.27 11.81
C LYS A 193 -4.10 -12.68 11.20
N ASP A 194 -3.44 -12.82 10.04
CA ASP A 194 -3.41 -14.04 9.24
C ASP A 194 -1.98 -14.36 8.80
N LYS A 195 -1.61 -15.65 8.68
CA LYS A 195 -0.31 -16.11 8.14
C LYS A 195 -0.07 -15.73 6.68
N LYS A 196 -1.12 -15.39 5.95
CA LYS A 196 -1.02 -15.02 4.54
C LYS A 196 -0.36 -13.64 4.44
N SER A 197 0.50 -13.48 3.43
CA SER A 197 1.20 -12.24 3.10
C SER A 197 0.28 -11.00 3.22
N PRO A 198 0.80 -9.83 3.62
CA PRO A 198 0.01 -8.63 3.79
C PRO A 198 -0.83 -8.38 2.53
N LYS A 199 -2.09 -8.00 2.76
CA LYS A 199 -3.08 -7.82 1.70
C LYS A 199 -2.49 -6.92 0.61
N LYS A 200 -2.52 -7.38 -0.64
CA LYS A 200 -2.13 -6.58 -1.80
C LYS A 200 -2.92 -5.27 -1.80
N ASN A 201 -2.24 -4.16 -2.07
CA ASN A 201 -2.89 -2.90 -2.36
C ASN A 201 -3.44 -2.97 -3.77
N VAL A 202 -4.75 -2.88 -3.95
CA VAL A 202 -5.36 -2.75 -5.28
C VAL A 202 -5.81 -1.31 -5.45
N ILE A 203 -5.27 -0.66 -6.47
CA ILE A 203 -5.56 0.74 -6.78
C ILE A 203 -6.07 0.83 -8.21
N ILE A 204 -7.18 1.55 -8.37
CA ILE A 204 -7.77 1.90 -9.66
C ILE A 204 -7.50 3.38 -9.90
N ALA A 205 -6.55 3.68 -10.79
CA ALA A 205 -6.36 5.04 -11.27
C ALA A 205 -7.38 5.33 -12.37
N TYR A 206 -7.94 6.54 -12.39
CA TYR A 206 -8.92 6.90 -13.41
C TYR A 206 -8.63 8.27 -14.03
N LYS A 207 -9.14 8.44 -15.25
CA LYS A 207 -9.15 9.70 -15.97
C LYS A 207 -10.56 9.97 -16.48
N ASN A 208 -11.10 11.12 -16.08
CA ASN A 208 -12.38 11.64 -16.50
C ASN A 208 -12.37 12.00 -17.99
N SER A 209 -13.56 12.15 -18.57
CA SER A 209 -13.81 12.33 -20.00
C SER A 209 -13.35 13.67 -20.61
N ASN A 210 -12.51 14.42 -19.88
CA ASN A 210 -12.04 15.75 -20.25
C ASN A 210 -10.96 15.77 -21.35
N SER A 211 -10.58 14.60 -21.90
CA SER A 211 -9.67 14.61 -23.05
C SER A 211 -10.34 15.30 -24.23
N ARG A 212 -9.61 16.28 -24.79
CA ARG A 212 -10.01 17.05 -25.98
C ARG A 212 -9.97 16.11 -27.19
N PHE A 213 -11.02 15.32 -27.38
CA PHE A 213 -11.16 14.51 -28.59
C PHE A 213 -11.54 15.41 -29.76
N PHE A 214 -10.76 15.33 -30.83
CA PHE A 214 -10.96 16.19 -31.99
C PHE A 214 -12.11 15.65 -32.83
N GLY A 215 -13.07 16.51 -33.19
CA GLY A 215 -14.22 16.09 -34.00
C GLY A 215 -15.35 15.39 -33.25
N LYS A 216 -15.47 15.50 -31.90
CA LYS A 216 -16.61 14.91 -31.13
C LYS A 216 -17.98 15.17 -31.80
N ARG A 217 -18.21 16.42 -32.22
CA ARG A 217 -19.45 16.85 -32.89
C ARG A 217 -19.64 16.22 -34.27
N LEU A 218 -18.54 15.98 -35.00
CA LEU A 218 -18.59 15.34 -36.33
C LEU A 218 -18.98 13.86 -36.23
N PHE A 219 -18.53 13.18 -35.17
CA PHE A 219 -18.80 11.76 -34.94
C PHE A 219 -20.02 11.49 -34.05
N GLY A 220 -20.76 12.53 -33.63
CA GLY A 220 -21.92 12.38 -32.76
C GLY A 220 -21.60 11.83 -31.37
N ILE A 221 -20.37 11.98 -30.88
CA ILE A 221 -19.93 11.48 -29.57
C ILE A 221 -20.23 12.55 -28.53
N SER A 222 -21.27 12.34 -27.71
CA SER A 222 -21.65 13.26 -26.63
C SER A 222 -20.65 13.25 -25.48
N GLU A 223 -20.21 12.05 -25.06
CA GLU A 223 -19.29 11.89 -23.93
C GLU A 223 -18.27 10.79 -24.23
N ILE A 224 -17.01 11.04 -23.85
CA ILE A 224 -15.97 10.01 -23.89
C ILE A 224 -16.15 9.15 -22.64
N PRO A 225 -16.08 7.81 -22.73
CA PRO A 225 -16.11 6.98 -21.54
C PRO A 225 -14.92 7.30 -20.63
N ARG A 226 -15.15 7.29 -19.32
CA ARG A 226 -14.09 7.32 -18.32
C ARG A 226 -13.18 6.12 -18.54
N ILE A 227 -11.87 6.35 -18.57
CA ILE A 227 -10.88 5.27 -18.62
C ILE A 227 -10.33 5.02 -17.22
N ALA A 228 -10.05 3.77 -16.92
CA ALA A 228 -9.47 3.33 -15.66
C ALA A 228 -8.34 2.33 -15.93
N ALA A 229 -7.31 2.33 -15.10
CA ALA A 229 -6.29 1.31 -15.04
C ALA A 229 -6.19 0.77 -13.62
N ILE A 230 -5.95 -0.52 -13.50
CA ILE A 230 -5.85 -1.21 -12.21
C ILE A 230 -4.44 -1.74 -12.04
N ALA A 231 -3.89 -1.50 -10.86
CA ALA A 231 -2.59 -2.02 -10.47
C ALA A 231 -2.67 -2.60 -9.06
N ALA A 232 -1.77 -3.54 -8.79
CA ALA A 232 -1.61 -4.07 -7.45
C ALA A 232 -0.14 -4.11 -7.03
N ALA A 233 0.10 -3.82 -5.77
CA ALA A 233 1.42 -3.92 -5.16
C ALA A 233 1.29 -4.45 -3.74
N ARG A 234 2.26 -5.18 -3.24
CA ARG A 234 2.26 -5.65 -1.84
C ARG A 234 3.57 -5.30 -1.16
N PRO A 235 3.54 -4.99 0.15
CA PRO A 235 4.76 -5.00 0.94
C PRO A 235 5.21 -6.47 1.11
N PHE A 236 6.51 -6.72 1.07
CA PHE A 236 7.08 -8.04 1.32
C PHE A 236 8.35 -7.91 2.17
N ASN A 237 8.67 -8.95 2.96
CA ASN A 237 9.87 -9.00 3.76
C ASN A 237 10.95 -9.83 3.04
N LYS A 238 12.13 -9.26 2.79
CA LYS A 238 13.28 -9.92 2.16
C LYS A 238 13.89 -11.03 3.02
N HIS A 239 13.75 -10.95 4.34
CA HIS A 239 14.39 -11.85 5.29
C HIS A 239 13.49 -12.99 5.79
N GLY A 240 12.27 -13.13 5.26
CA GLY A 240 11.37 -14.23 5.62
C GLY A 240 10.06 -13.77 6.26
N ALA A 241 9.64 -14.42 7.35
CA ALA A 241 8.30 -14.27 7.91
C ALA A 241 7.94 -12.81 8.24
N MET A 242 6.69 -12.45 7.94
CA MET A 242 6.23 -11.06 7.82
C MET A 242 5.60 -10.51 9.11
N PHE A 243 6.28 -10.55 10.26
CA PHE A 243 5.72 -10.45 11.64
C PHE A 243 5.25 -11.82 12.15
N PRO A 244 5.40 -12.09 13.46
CA PRO A 244 4.81 -13.27 14.08
C PRO A 244 3.29 -13.23 13.91
N THR A 245 2.72 -14.41 13.74
CA THR A 245 1.27 -14.58 13.77
C THR A 245 0.78 -14.89 15.17
N LYS A 246 -0.54 -15.01 15.31
CA LYS A 246 -1.17 -15.43 16.56
C LYS A 246 -0.59 -16.74 17.12
N ASP A 247 -0.18 -17.66 16.24
CA ASP A 247 0.37 -18.96 16.64
C ASP A 247 1.81 -18.84 17.16
N ASP A 248 2.53 -17.81 16.70
CA ASP A 248 3.92 -17.52 17.05
C ASP A 248 4.03 -16.73 18.37
N GLU A 249 2.89 -16.40 19.01
CA GLU A 249 2.80 -15.56 20.21
C GLU A 249 3.50 -16.13 21.46
N ASN A 250 3.81 -17.43 21.47
CA ASN A 250 4.46 -18.10 22.61
C ASN A 250 5.99 -18.08 22.54
N LEU A 251 6.59 -17.46 21.51
CA LEU A 251 8.01 -17.65 21.19
C LEU A 251 8.99 -16.80 22.04
N GLY A 252 8.52 -16.01 23.01
CA GLY A 252 9.39 -15.31 23.98
C GLY A 252 10.55 -14.54 23.34
N LEU A 253 11.78 -14.74 23.80
CA LEU A 253 13.01 -14.15 23.21
C LEU A 253 13.20 -14.44 21.71
N MET A 254 12.66 -15.55 21.18
CA MET A 254 12.77 -15.84 19.74
C MET A 254 11.97 -14.85 18.90
N VAL A 255 10.91 -14.25 19.48
CA VAL A 255 10.15 -13.16 18.86
C VAL A 255 11.03 -11.93 18.60
N MET A 256 12.01 -11.65 19.46
CA MET A 256 12.98 -10.57 19.21
C MET A 256 13.80 -10.84 17.95
N GLY A 257 14.22 -12.08 17.72
CA GLY A 257 14.93 -12.45 16.49
C GLY A 257 14.10 -12.22 15.22
N TYR A 258 12.80 -12.54 15.28
CA TYR A 258 11.88 -12.24 14.18
C TYR A 258 11.68 -10.74 13.96
N TYR A 259 11.63 -9.94 15.02
CA TYR A 259 11.45 -8.50 14.88
C TYR A 259 12.71 -7.76 14.44
N LEU A 260 13.89 -8.26 14.81
CA LEU A 260 15.15 -7.71 14.34
C LEU A 260 15.28 -7.84 12.82
N THR A 261 14.91 -9.00 12.27
CA THR A 261 14.90 -9.21 10.81
C THR A 261 13.77 -8.45 10.11
N ALA A 262 12.68 -8.15 10.80
CA ALA A 262 11.57 -7.36 10.27
C ALA A 262 11.86 -5.85 10.23
N ALA A 263 12.81 -5.32 11.00
CA ALA A 263 13.06 -3.88 11.11
C ALA A 263 13.63 -3.24 9.83
N ASP A 264 14.36 -4.00 9.02
CA ASP A 264 14.92 -3.55 7.73
C ASP A 264 14.49 -4.45 6.56
N GLY A 265 13.59 -5.39 6.84
CA GLY A 265 13.24 -6.44 5.89
C GLY A 265 12.21 -6.04 4.85
N TYR A 266 11.33 -5.06 5.15
CA TYR A 266 10.22 -4.76 4.26
C TYR A 266 10.59 -3.87 3.09
N ASP A 267 10.18 -4.33 1.91
CA ASP A 267 10.19 -3.62 0.64
C ASP A 267 8.82 -3.75 -0.05
N ALA A 268 8.68 -3.19 -1.23
CA ALA A 268 7.46 -3.25 -2.03
C ALA A 268 7.72 -3.88 -3.40
N GLU A 269 6.77 -4.68 -3.87
CA GLU A 269 6.79 -5.22 -5.22
C GLU A 269 5.43 -5.06 -5.89
N LEU A 270 5.44 -4.82 -7.20
CA LEU A 270 4.25 -4.92 -8.04
C LEU A 270 3.85 -6.40 -8.13
N VAL A 271 2.55 -6.66 -8.02
CA VAL A 271 2.00 -8.00 -8.12
C VAL A 271 0.85 -8.04 -9.10
N PRO A 272 0.62 -9.19 -9.77
CA PRO A 272 -0.55 -9.35 -10.61
C PRO A 272 -1.84 -9.07 -9.83
N VAL A 273 -2.77 -8.34 -10.46
CA VAL A 273 -4.08 -8.01 -9.86
C VAL A 273 -4.91 -9.27 -9.60
N GLY A 274 -4.68 -10.35 -10.35
CA GLY A 274 -5.36 -11.65 -10.21
C GLY A 274 -6.55 -11.80 -11.17
N SER A 275 -7.00 -13.05 -11.36
CA SER A 275 -7.89 -13.44 -12.47
C SER A 275 -9.30 -12.86 -12.44
N LEU A 276 -9.82 -12.48 -11.27
CA LEU A 276 -11.19 -11.94 -11.15
C LEU A 276 -11.35 -10.55 -11.80
N ILE A 277 -10.25 -9.85 -12.10
CA ILE A 277 -10.26 -8.51 -12.70
C ILE A 277 -9.24 -8.43 -13.85
N GLN A 278 -8.78 -9.57 -14.37
CA GLN A 278 -8.02 -9.57 -15.62
C GLN A 278 -9.01 -9.31 -16.77
N HIS A 279 -8.78 -8.18 -17.45
CA HIS A 279 -9.51 -7.75 -18.64
C HIS A 279 -9.62 -8.83 -19.71
#